data_AF-A0A8J2VJE1-F1
#
_entry.id   AF-A0A8J2VJE1-F1
#
_cell.length_a   1.000
_cell.length_b   1.000
_cell.length_c   1.000
_cell.angle_alpha   90.00
_cell.angle_beta   90.00
_cell.angle_gamma   90.00
#
_symmetry.space_group_name_H-M   'P 1'
#
loop_
_entity.id
_entity.type
_entity.pdbx_description
1 polymer ?
#
loop_
_entity_poly.entity_id
_entity_poly.type
_entity_poly.pdbx_seq_one_letter_code
_entity_poly.pdbx_strand_id
1 'polypeptide(L)'
;MKIALKKAIKHPRVWWWIGGLAVLLVVLGVIVTIYGGDSQQKPEVTQVSKQQQVAIDFFEATWVQGDQEKGWSLLSEELKNNEQFQQVYPNWIEKGSKETIFIVESPTDAQTTNHNTYYLYRPSDQKTVKIRVDDQKVTATGQFLPDADEAYHQLNKEYPGLNKKWKEVHPEQ
;
A
#
# COMPACT_ATOMS: atom_id res chain seq x y z
N MET A 1 -50.35 41.78 19.84
CA MET A 1 -51.41 40.84 19.44
C MET A 1 -50.74 39.46 19.30
N LYS A 2 -50.92 38.55 20.27
CA LYS A 2 -51.81 37.36 20.21
C LYS A 2 -51.41 36.42 19.03
N ILE A 3 -51.02 35.16 19.15
CA ILE A 3 -51.28 34.07 20.12
C ILE A 3 -50.20 32.97 19.94
N ALA A 4 -49.83 32.31 21.04
CA ALA A 4 -49.07 31.06 21.07
C ALA A 4 -49.95 29.84 20.76
N LEU A 5 -49.41 28.75 20.19
CA LEU A 5 -49.96 27.42 20.48
C LEU A 5 -48.91 26.30 20.42
N LYS A 6 -48.72 25.67 21.57
CA LYS A 6 -48.04 24.38 21.78
C LYS A 6 -48.80 23.25 21.08
N LYS A 7 -48.10 22.20 20.63
CA LYS A 7 -48.56 20.82 20.85
C LYS A 7 -47.43 19.79 20.72
N ALA A 8 -47.14 19.14 21.84
CA ALA A 8 -46.42 17.89 21.91
C ALA A 8 -47.41 16.73 21.71
N ILE A 9 -46.98 15.65 21.04
CA ILE A 9 -47.68 14.36 21.05
C ILE A 9 -46.66 13.26 21.30
N LYS A 10 -46.94 12.46 22.33
CA LYS A 10 -46.20 11.31 22.83
C LYS A 10 -46.90 10.02 22.38
N HIS A 11 -46.10 9.02 21.98
CA HIS A 11 -46.31 7.56 22.09
C HIS A 11 -47.41 6.90 21.22
N PRO A 12 -47.34 5.59 20.87
CA PRO A 12 -46.74 4.50 21.66
C PRO A 12 -45.90 3.42 20.94
N ARG A 13 -45.23 2.63 21.79
CA ARG A 13 -44.62 1.32 21.52
C ARG A 13 -45.69 0.33 21.03
N VAL A 14 -45.35 -0.46 20.00
CA VAL A 14 -46.03 -1.74 19.72
C VAL A 14 -44.97 -2.83 19.62
N TRP A 15 -45.23 -3.85 20.42
CA TRP A 15 -44.51 -5.08 20.66
C TRP A 15 -45.41 -6.17 20.09
N TRP A 16 -44.94 -6.97 19.12
CA TRP A 16 -45.43 -8.33 18.95
C TRP A 16 -44.42 -9.22 18.22
N TRP A 17 -44.35 -10.43 18.75
CA TRP A 17 -43.54 -11.57 18.33
C TRP A 17 -44.16 -12.30 17.14
N ILE A 18 -43.33 -13.08 16.44
CA ILE A 18 -43.52 -14.41 15.80
C ILE A 18 -42.27 -14.53 14.90
N GLY A 19 -41.33 -15.45 15.09
CA GLY A 19 -41.54 -16.89 15.23
C GLY A 19 -41.24 -17.54 13.87
N GLY A 20 -40.23 -18.41 13.82
CA GLY A 20 -39.83 -19.17 12.61
C GLY A 20 -38.30 -19.19 12.46
N LEU A 21 -37.58 -20.02 13.22
CA LEU A 21 -37.28 -21.43 12.91
C LEU A 21 -36.46 -21.59 11.61
N ALA A 22 -35.17 -21.83 11.84
CA ALA A 22 -34.19 -22.55 11.04
C ALA A 22 -34.59 -23.08 9.65
N VAL A 23 -33.79 -22.73 8.63
CA VAL A 23 -33.28 -23.72 7.68
C VAL A 23 -31.81 -23.44 7.41
N LEU A 24 -31.00 -24.40 7.82
CA LEU A 24 -29.59 -24.57 7.52
C LEU A 24 -29.49 -25.10 6.07
N LEU A 25 -28.93 -24.32 5.14
CA LEU A 25 -28.56 -24.80 3.82
C LEU A 25 -27.05 -24.77 3.66
N VAL A 26 -26.43 -25.88 4.03
CA VAL A 26 -25.13 -26.30 3.51
C VAL A 26 -25.37 -26.71 2.05
N VAL A 27 -24.90 -25.91 1.10
CA VAL A 27 -24.81 -26.33 -0.31
C VAL A 27 -23.34 -26.52 -0.65
N LEU A 28 -22.89 -27.76 -0.44
CA LEU A 28 -21.85 -28.38 -1.26
C LEU A 28 -22.50 -28.70 -2.61
N GLY A 29 -21.93 -28.22 -3.72
CA GLY A 29 -22.44 -28.54 -5.05
C GLY A 29 -21.76 -27.78 -6.17
N VAL A 30 -20.66 -28.36 -6.64
CA VAL A 30 -19.97 -28.06 -7.90
C VAL A 30 -20.96 -28.06 -9.09
N ILE A 31 -20.70 -27.16 -10.06
CA ILE A 31 -20.88 -27.26 -11.53
C ILE A 31 -21.46 -25.94 -12.08
N VAL A 32 -20.63 -25.16 -12.78
CA VAL A 32 -21.04 -24.55 -14.05
C VAL A 32 -19.89 -24.74 -15.04
N THR A 33 -20.21 -25.38 -16.16
CA THR A 33 -19.32 -25.71 -17.26
C THR A 33 -19.31 -24.58 -18.30
N ILE A 34 -18.14 -23.97 -18.48
CA ILE A 34 -17.47 -23.46 -19.68
C ILE A 34 -18.32 -23.20 -20.94
N TYR A 35 -18.30 -21.96 -21.47
CA TYR A 35 -18.07 -21.65 -22.89
C TYR A 35 -17.67 -20.17 -23.09
N GLY A 36 -16.45 -19.94 -23.60
CA GLY A 36 -16.13 -18.85 -24.52
C GLY A 36 -15.68 -17.49 -23.96
N GLY A 37 -14.38 -17.22 -24.10
CA GLY A 37 -13.87 -15.86 -24.41
C GLY A 37 -13.61 -14.94 -23.22
N ASP A 38 -12.38 -14.42 -23.18
CA ASP A 38 -11.87 -13.42 -22.25
C ASP A 38 -11.79 -13.84 -20.78
N SER A 39 -10.68 -14.51 -20.49
CA SER A 39 -10.08 -14.62 -19.16
C SER A 39 -9.97 -13.23 -18.52
N GLN A 40 -11.02 -12.78 -17.84
CA GLN A 40 -10.87 -11.80 -16.78
C GLN A 40 -10.07 -12.47 -15.67
N GLN A 41 -8.75 -12.27 -15.73
CA GLN A 41 -7.86 -12.54 -14.62
C GLN A 41 -8.38 -11.76 -13.42
N LYS A 42 -9.11 -12.45 -12.54
CA LYS A 42 -9.31 -12.04 -11.16
C LYS A 42 -7.93 -11.64 -10.62
N PRO A 43 -7.73 -10.40 -10.12
CA PRO A 43 -6.42 -9.94 -9.73
C PRO A 43 -5.86 -10.92 -8.70
N GLU A 44 -4.75 -11.55 -9.07
CA GLU A 44 -3.97 -12.38 -8.19
C GLU A 44 -3.55 -11.48 -7.02
N VAL A 45 -4.09 -11.75 -5.83
CA VAL A 45 -3.68 -11.06 -4.60
C VAL A 45 -2.21 -11.37 -4.44
N THR A 46 -1.37 -10.46 -4.93
CA THR A 46 0.06 -10.70 -5.03
C THR A 46 0.59 -10.70 -3.62
N GLN A 47 0.86 -11.88 -3.07
CA GLN A 47 1.38 -12.00 -1.71
C GLN A 47 2.73 -11.28 -1.65
N VAL A 48 2.75 -10.15 -0.95
CA VAL A 48 3.96 -9.36 -0.73
C VAL A 48 4.77 -10.01 0.39
N SER A 49 6.10 -10.04 0.24
CA SER A 49 6.98 -10.54 1.30
C SER A 49 6.96 -9.57 2.49
N LYS A 50 7.38 -10.04 3.67
CA LYS A 50 7.45 -9.16 4.86
C LYS A 50 8.37 -7.95 4.64
N GLN A 51 9.51 -8.15 3.99
CA GLN A 51 10.44 -7.06 3.67
C GLN A 51 9.85 -6.10 2.63
N GLN A 52 9.14 -6.64 1.63
CA GLN A 52 8.44 -5.82 0.64
C GLN A 52 7.37 -4.95 1.32
N GLN A 53 6.62 -5.52 2.27
CA GLN A 53 5.66 -4.76 3.07
C GLN A 53 6.33 -3.64 3.87
N VAL A 54 7.48 -3.90 4.51
CA VAL A 54 8.22 -2.85 5.23
C VAL A 54 8.66 -1.70 4.31
N ALA A 55 9.08 -2.01 3.09
CA ALA A 55 9.43 -0.98 2.10
C ALA A 55 8.20 -0.14 1.69
N ILE A 56 7.04 -0.78 1.50
CA ILE A 56 5.76 -0.12 1.23
C ILE A 56 5.35 0.76 2.41
N ASP A 57 5.35 0.22 3.63
CA ASP A 57 4.95 0.93 4.85
C ASP A 57 5.81 2.17 5.09
N PHE A 58 7.12 2.06 4.86
CA PHE A 58 8.04 3.19 4.97
C PHE A 58 7.76 4.25 3.90
N PHE A 59 7.52 3.82 2.66
CA PHE A 59 7.19 4.73 1.57
C PHE A 59 5.88 5.47 1.83
N GLU A 60 4.84 4.74 2.23
CA GLU A 60 3.55 5.33 2.56
C GLU A 60 3.64 6.30 3.72
N ALA A 61 4.31 5.93 4.81
CA ALA A 61 4.50 6.82 5.95
C ALA A 61 5.22 8.11 5.51
N THR A 62 6.29 8.01 4.73
CA THR A 62 7.15 9.14 4.38
C THR A 62 6.53 10.05 3.32
N TRP A 63 5.98 9.50 2.23
CA TRP A 63 5.60 10.28 1.04
C TRP A 63 4.11 10.28 0.69
N VAL A 64 3.29 9.46 1.35
CA VAL A 64 1.83 9.44 1.14
C VAL A 64 1.11 10.06 2.33
N GLN A 65 1.39 9.57 3.53
CA GLN A 65 0.74 9.95 4.78
C GLN A 65 1.40 11.20 5.40
N GLY A 66 2.69 11.41 5.15
CA GLY A 66 3.49 12.42 5.85
C GLY A 66 3.65 12.13 7.34
N ASP A 67 3.56 10.84 7.73
CA ASP A 67 3.71 10.36 9.09
C ASP A 67 5.19 10.12 9.40
N GLN A 68 5.86 11.20 9.82
CA GLN A 68 7.28 11.18 10.15
C GLN A 68 7.61 10.17 11.25
N GLU A 69 6.75 10.04 12.27
CA GLU A 69 6.99 9.14 13.41
C GLU A 69 6.94 7.68 12.98
N LYS A 70 5.91 7.30 12.21
CA LYS A 70 5.80 5.96 11.64
C LYS A 70 6.98 5.66 10.72
N GLY A 71 7.32 6.56 9.80
CA GLY A 71 8.47 6.39 8.91
C GLY A 71 9.78 6.22 9.69
N TRP A 72 10.00 7.05 10.73
CA TRP A 72 11.17 6.96 11.60
C TRP A 72 11.23 5.64 12.36
N SER A 73 10.09 5.11 12.83
CA SER A 73 10.02 3.84 13.56
C SER A 73 10.47 2.62 12.74
N LEU A 74 10.36 2.70 11.41
CA LEU A 74 10.72 1.64 10.46
C LEU A 74 12.21 1.64 10.11
N LEU A 75 12.95 2.69 10.44
CA LEU A 75 14.39 2.78 10.21
C LEU A 75 15.18 1.90 11.18
N SER A 76 16.32 1.39 10.72
CA SER A 76 17.32 0.76 11.59
C SER A 76 17.96 1.80 12.52
N GLU A 77 18.48 1.35 13.66
CA GLU A 77 19.19 2.23 14.60
C GLU A 77 20.45 2.84 13.96
N GLU A 78 21.15 2.10 13.10
CA GLU A 78 22.29 2.61 12.35
C GLU A 78 21.90 3.79 11.46
N LEU A 79 20.82 3.67 10.69
CA LEU A 79 20.36 4.73 9.81
C LEU A 79 19.81 5.93 10.59
N LYS A 80 19.12 5.68 11.71
CA LYS A 80 18.70 6.75 12.62
C LYS A 80 19.87 7.53 13.20
N ASN A 81 20.99 6.87 13.50
CA ASN A 81 22.18 7.50 14.07
C ASN A 81 23.10 8.15 13.02
N ASN A 82 22.78 8.03 11.73
CA ASN A 82 23.54 8.69 10.67
C ASN A 82 23.19 10.18 10.61
N GLU A 83 24.14 11.05 10.96
CA GLU A 83 23.95 12.51 11.00
C GLU A 83 23.50 13.11 9.66
N GLN A 84 24.08 12.65 8.54
CA GLN A 84 23.70 13.14 7.21
C GLN A 84 22.25 12.77 6.89
N PHE A 85 21.84 11.55 7.23
CA PHE A 85 20.47 11.10 7.06
C PHE A 85 19.50 11.91 7.93
N GLN A 86 19.84 12.14 9.21
CA GLN A 86 19.04 12.97 10.12
C GLN A 86 18.79 14.38 9.58
N GLN A 87 19.78 14.97 8.90
CA GLN A 87 19.66 16.31 8.32
C GLN A 87 18.72 16.36 7.12
N VAL A 88 18.67 15.29 6.31
CA VAL A 88 17.89 15.29 5.06
C VAL A 88 16.49 14.69 5.21
N TYR A 89 16.31 13.71 6.10
CA TYR A 89 15.05 12.98 6.25
C TYR A 89 13.82 13.86 6.52
N PRO A 90 13.88 14.91 7.38
CA PRO A 90 12.73 15.79 7.57
C PRO A 90 12.23 16.46 6.29
N ASN A 91 13.12 16.70 5.31
CA ASN A 91 12.76 17.30 4.03
C ASN A 91 12.13 16.30 3.05
N TRP A 92 12.14 15.01 3.38
CA TRP A 92 11.51 13.97 2.56
C TRP A 92 10.04 13.74 2.92
N ILE A 93 9.61 14.25 4.08
CA ILE A 93 8.24 14.07 4.56
C ILE A 93 7.31 14.85 3.65
N GLU A 94 6.53 14.13 2.86
CA GLU A 94 5.56 14.68 1.92
C GLU A 94 4.19 14.05 2.16
N LYS A 95 3.15 14.87 2.04
CA LYS A 95 1.77 14.36 1.97
C LYS A 95 1.34 14.27 0.52
N GLY A 96 1.60 13.13 -0.10
CA GLY A 96 1.24 12.82 -1.47
C GLY A 96 -0.19 12.32 -1.66
N SER A 97 -0.56 12.00 -2.90
CA SER A 97 -1.82 11.32 -3.19
C SER A 97 -1.75 9.84 -2.81
N LYS A 98 -2.90 9.26 -2.44
CA LYS A 98 -3.09 7.82 -2.20
C LYS A 98 -3.20 7.03 -3.51
N GLU A 99 -2.38 7.36 -4.48
CA GLU A 99 -2.39 6.73 -5.79
C GLU A 99 -1.59 5.43 -5.81
N THR A 100 -1.83 4.63 -6.85
CA THR A 100 -1.10 3.41 -7.14
C THR A 100 0.41 3.66 -7.13
N ILE A 101 1.16 2.74 -6.51
CA ILE A 101 2.61 2.65 -6.62
C ILE A 101 3.01 1.32 -7.26
N PHE A 102 4.14 1.33 -7.94
CA PHE A 102 4.74 0.12 -8.50
C PHE A 102 5.99 -0.23 -7.71
N ILE A 103 6.16 -1.50 -7.34
CA ILE A 103 7.34 -1.98 -6.62
C ILE A 103 7.98 -3.17 -7.32
N VAL A 104 9.30 -3.21 -7.33
CA VAL A 104 10.07 -4.35 -7.84
C VAL A 104 11.34 -4.57 -7.01
N GLU A 105 11.78 -5.82 -6.90
CA GLU A 105 13.09 -6.14 -6.36
C GLU A 105 14.20 -5.66 -7.31
N SER A 106 15.28 -5.16 -6.73
CA SER A 106 16.46 -4.70 -7.47
C SER A 106 17.09 -5.86 -8.24
N PRO A 107 17.26 -5.74 -9.57
CA PRO A 107 17.93 -6.78 -10.36
C PRO A 107 19.45 -6.79 -10.16
N THR A 108 20.02 -5.73 -9.59
CA THR A 108 21.47 -5.53 -9.46
C THR A 108 22.00 -5.80 -8.05
N ASP A 109 21.17 -5.58 -7.03
CA ASP A 109 21.58 -5.80 -5.64
C ASP A 109 21.39 -7.28 -5.28
N ALA A 110 22.29 -7.81 -4.45
CA ALA A 110 22.15 -9.15 -3.91
C ALA A 110 20.88 -9.24 -3.06
N GLN A 111 20.01 -10.18 -3.41
CA GLN A 111 18.81 -10.52 -2.63
C GLN A 111 19.13 -11.72 -1.74
N THR A 112 18.78 -11.63 -0.46
CA THR A 112 19.00 -12.71 0.51
C THR A 112 17.78 -12.85 1.41
N THR A 113 17.69 -13.93 2.17
CA THR A 113 16.57 -14.13 3.11
C THR A 113 16.37 -12.95 4.08
N ASN A 114 17.44 -12.26 4.44
CA ASN A 114 17.40 -11.18 5.43
C ASN A 114 17.58 -9.81 4.80
N HIS A 115 18.06 -9.72 3.56
CA HIS A 115 18.41 -8.44 2.95
C HIS A 115 17.92 -8.35 1.52
N ASN A 116 16.96 -7.45 1.29
CA ASN A 116 16.43 -7.17 -0.04
C ASN A 116 16.44 -5.67 -0.33
N THR A 117 16.63 -5.33 -1.61
CA THR A 117 16.55 -3.95 -2.09
C THR A 117 15.43 -3.83 -3.10
N TYR A 118 14.60 -2.81 -2.95
CA TYR A 118 13.40 -2.55 -3.73
C TYR A 118 13.48 -1.20 -4.42
N TYR A 119 12.92 -1.12 -5.63
CA TYR A 119 12.61 0.12 -6.32
C TYR A 119 11.10 0.34 -6.24
N LEU A 120 10.69 1.54 -5.83
CA LEU A 120 9.30 1.96 -5.77
C LEU A 120 9.11 3.16 -6.71
N TYR A 121 8.17 3.07 -7.64
CA TYR A 121 7.80 4.11 -8.59
C TYR A 121 6.38 4.60 -8.33
N ARG A 122 6.22 5.91 -8.20
CA ARG A 122 4.94 6.60 -8.08
C ARG A 122 4.68 7.37 -9.39
N PRO A 123 3.71 6.93 -10.21
CA PRO A 123 3.43 7.57 -11.49
C PRO A 123 2.92 9.01 -11.37
N SER A 124 2.21 9.34 -10.29
CA SER A 124 1.50 10.61 -10.14
C SER A 124 2.42 11.84 -10.18
N ASP A 125 3.64 11.69 -9.68
CA ASP A 125 4.70 12.70 -9.71
C ASP A 125 6.01 12.17 -10.29
N GLN A 126 5.94 11.02 -10.98
CA GLN A 126 7.03 10.36 -11.67
C GLN A 126 8.27 10.14 -10.80
N LYS A 127 8.06 9.80 -9.53
CA LYS A 127 9.14 9.63 -8.56
C LYS A 127 9.52 8.17 -8.35
N THR A 128 10.82 7.90 -8.27
CA THR A 128 11.40 6.57 -8.04
C THR A 128 12.32 6.62 -6.84
N VAL A 129 12.10 5.73 -5.87
CA VAL A 129 12.89 5.59 -4.64
C VAL A 129 13.49 4.21 -4.58
N LYS A 130 14.74 4.13 -4.11
CA LYS A 130 15.42 2.87 -3.79
C LYS A 130 15.41 2.65 -2.28
N ILE A 131 14.82 1.56 -1.81
CA ILE A 131 14.72 1.22 -0.38
C ILE A 131 15.38 -0.13 -0.14
N ARG A 132 16.28 -0.20 0.83
CA ARG A 132 16.91 -1.43 1.28
C ARG A 132 16.38 -1.81 2.65
N VAL A 133 15.93 -3.05 2.77
CA VAL A 133 15.36 -3.61 3.99
C VAL A 133 16.23 -4.77 4.45
N ASP A 134 16.67 -4.69 5.70
CA ASP A 134 17.31 -5.78 6.42
C ASP A 134 16.38 -6.27 7.54
N ASP A 135 16.06 -7.55 7.52
CA ASP A 135 14.98 -8.22 8.25
C ASP A 135 13.63 -7.50 8.13
N GLN A 136 13.38 -6.55 9.02
CA GLN A 136 12.15 -5.75 9.06
C GLN A 136 12.43 -4.26 9.29
N LYS A 137 13.64 -3.80 8.96
CA LYS A 137 14.07 -2.41 9.13
C LYS A 137 14.67 -1.86 7.85
N VAL A 138 14.37 -0.60 7.57
CA VAL A 138 15.00 0.13 6.47
C VAL A 138 16.42 0.49 6.89
N THR A 139 17.41 -0.04 6.17
CA THR A 139 18.84 0.14 6.46
C THR A 139 19.53 1.08 5.49
N ALA A 140 18.98 1.24 4.29
CA ALA A 140 19.40 2.30 3.38
C ALA A 140 18.23 2.76 2.53
N THR A 141 18.30 4.02 2.13
CA THR A 141 17.33 4.60 1.22
C THR A 141 18.05 5.62 0.35
N GLY A 142 17.75 5.61 -0.94
CA GLY A 142 18.22 6.63 -1.88
C GLY A 142 17.28 7.83 -1.85
N GLN A 143 17.82 9.02 -2.11
CA GLN A 143 16.97 10.14 -2.56
C GLN A 143 16.21 9.73 -3.83
N PHE A 144 15.16 10.48 -4.16
CA PHE A 144 14.58 10.43 -5.50
C PHE A 144 15.70 10.52 -6.53
N LEU A 145 15.75 9.55 -7.43
CA LEU A 145 16.75 9.59 -8.50
C LEU A 145 16.50 10.88 -9.30
N PRO A 146 17.54 11.69 -9.58
CA PRO A 146 17.39 12.78 -10.54
C PRO A 146 16.87 12.15 -11.84
N ASP A 147 15.81 12.74 -12.40
CA ASP A 147 15.06 12.18 -13.52
C ASP A 147 14.39 10.82 -13.18
N ALA A 148 13.64 10.79 -12.09
CA ALA A 148 13.02 9.57 -11.57
C ALA A 148 12.10 8.81 -12.56
N ASP A 149 11.49 9.50 -13.53
CA ASP A 149 10.80 8.87 -14.66
C ASP A 149 11.79 8.16 -15.59
N GLU A 150 12.90 8.83 -15.91
CA GLU A 150 14.01 8.25 -16.65
C GLU A 150 14.60 7.06 -15.88
N ALA A 151 14.70 7.11 -14.55
CA ALA A 151 15.18 5.96 -13.77
C ALA A 151 14.28 4.73 -13.92
N TYR A 152 12.95 4.89 -13.89
CA TYR A 152 12.01 3.79 -14.15
C TYR A 152 12.18 3.26 -15.58
N HIS A 153 12.22 4.14 -16.58
CA HIS A 153 12.36 3.76 -17.97
C HIS A 153 13.73 3.14 -18.28
N GLN A 154 14.80 3.67 -17.72
CA GLN A 154 16.18 3.20 -17.85
C GLN A 154 16.33 1.83 -17.18
N LEU A 155 15.76 1.60 -15.99
CA LEU A 155 15.74 0.28 -15.37
C LEU A 155 15.03 -0.75 -16.26
N ASN A 156 13.90 -0.39 -16.85
CA ASN A 156 13.18 -1.29 -17.77
C ASN A 156 13.91 -1.49 -19.11
N LYS A 157 14.71 -0.51 -19.55
CA LYS A 157 15.53 -0.59 -20.76
C LYS A 157 16.77 -1.47 -20.54
N GLU A 158 17.46 -1.29 -19.42
CA GLU A 158 18.64 -2.08 -19.02
C GLU A 158 18.26 -3.52 -18.67
N TYR A 159 17.08 -3.71 -18.07
CA TYR A 159 16.55 -5.01 -17.66
C TYR A 159 15.16 -5.24 -18.27
N PRO A 160 15.07 -5.66 -19.56
CA PRO A 160 13.80 -5.80 -20.27
C PRO A 160 12.80 -6.79 -19.66
N GLY A 161 13.25 -7.69 -18.77
CA GLY A 161 12.38 -8.60 -18.02
C GLY A 161 11.79 -8.00 -16.73
N LEU A 162 12.22 -6.80 -16.33
CA LEU A 162 11.77 -6.11 -15.12
C LEU A 162 10.36 -5.54 -15.29
N ASN A 163 10.00 -5.14 -16.51
CA ASN A 163 8.66 -4.63 -16.85
C ASN A 163 7.50 -5.56 -16.42
N LYS A 164 7.74 -6.87 -16.43
CA LYS A 164 6.76 -7.90 -16.03
C LYS A 164 6.80 -8.24 -14.54
N LYS A 165 7.77 -7.70 -13.79
CA LYS A 165 7.97 -7.98 -12.37
C LYS A 165 7.49 -6.86 -11.45
N TRP A 166 7.18 -5.69 -12.00
CA TRP A 166 6.54 -4.62 -11.24
C TRP A 166 5.21 -5.10 -10.70
N LYS A 167 5.05 -4.99 -9.39
CA LYS A 167 3.81 -5.29 -8.69
C LYS A 167 3.09 -3.97 -8.41
N GLU A 168 1.82 -3.93 -8.76
CA GLU A 168 0.93 -2.82 -8.43
C GLU A 168 0.54 -2.90 -6.95
N VAL A 169 0.65 -1.79 -6.23
CA VAL A 169 0.26 -1.68 -4.82
C VAL A 169 -0.64 -0.45 -4.67
N HIS A 170 -1.77 -0.65 -4.00
CA HIS A 170 -2.69 0.42 -3.65
C HIS A 170 -2.55 0.73 -2.16
N PRO A 171 -2.11 1.93 -1.78
CA PRO A 171 -2.04 2.33 -0.38
C PRO A 171 -3.39 2.24 0.32
N GLU A 172 -3.40 1.83 1.60
CA GLU A 172 -4.66 1.68 2.35
C GLU A 172 -5.42 3.03 2.50
N GLN A 173 -6.75 2.96 2.29
CA GLN A 173 -7.66 4.12 2.28
C GLN A 173 -7.97 4.67 3.66
#